data_AF-A0A191W020-F1
#
_entry.id   AF-A0A191W020-F1
#
_cell.length_a   1.000
_cell.length_b   1.000
_cell.length_c   1.000
_cell.angle_alpha   90.00
_cell.angle_beta   90.00
_cell.angle_gamma   90.00
#
_symmetry.space_group_name_H-M   'P 1'
#
loop_
_entity.id
_entity.type
_entity.pdbx_description
1 polymer ?
#
loop_
_entity_poly.entity_id
_entity_poly.type
_entity_poly.pdbx_seq_one_letter_code
_entity_poly.pdbx_strand_id
1 'polypeptide(L)'
;DIVRGKDLFLGNNDNDKVKKEKLRGNLEKIFEKIKTSNSNMDTLSLEQVREYWWALNREDVWKALTCFADGSEEYFIQSESNKKLFSNSKCGHEQGNVPTNLDYVPQFLRW
;
A
#
# COMPACT_ATOMS: atom_id res chain seq x y z
N ASP A 1 -0.71 -4.40 0.93
CA ASP A 1 -0.41 -5.84 1.11
C ASP A 1 0.19 -6.52 -0.10
N ILE A 2 -0.41 -6.45 -1.29
CA ILE A 2 0.15 -7.06 -2.52
C ILE A 2 1.61 -6.65 -2.76
N VAL A 3 1.89 -5.34 -2.75
CA VAL A 3 3.25 -4.78 -2.92
C VAL A 3 4.22 -5.29 -1.86
N ARG A 4 3.74 -5.57 -0.64
CA ARG A 4 4.52 -6.05 0.51
C ARG A 4 4.59 -7.58 0.63
N GLY A 5 3.89 -8.32 -0.23
CA GLY A 5 3.81 -9.78 -0.14
C GLY A 5 2.94 -10.30 1.01
N LYS A 6 2.10 -9.44 1.61
CA LYS A 6 1.22 -9.77 2.75
C LYS A 6 -0.23 -10.09 2.36
N ASP A 7 -0.52 -10.13 1.06
CA ASP A 7 -1.87 -10.38 0.56
C ASP A 7 -2.25 -11.88 0.64
N LEU A 8 -3.33 -12.16 1.37
CA LEU A 8 -3.87 -13.49 1.67
C LEU A 8 -4.82 -14.02 0.59
N PHE A 9 -5.22 -13.23 -0.41
CA PHE A 9 -6.19 -13.67 -1.42
C PHE A 9 -5.66 -14.83 -2.27
N LEU A 10 -6.18 -16.05 -2.17
CA LEU A 10 -5.60 -17.19 -2.92
C LEU A 10 -6.03 -17.26 -4.40
N GLY A 11 -7.03 -16.49 -4.83
CA GLY A 11 -7.65 -16.65 -6.16
C GLY A 11 -8.93 -17.47 -6.09
N ASN A 12 -9.95 -17.08 -6.85
CA ASN A 12 -11.27 -17.73 -6.84
C ASN A 12 -11.35 -18.96 -7.76
N ASN A 13 -10.42 -19.05 -8.71
CA ASN A 13 -10.28 -20.14 -9.67
C ASN A 13 -8.81 -20.29 -10.08
N ASP A 14 -8.52 -21.28 -10.92
CA ASP A 14 -7.13 -21.56 -11.31
C ASP A 14 -6.51 -20.46 -12.19
N ASN A 15 -7.32 -19.74 -12.98
CA ASN A 15 -6.83 -18.60 -13.75
C ASN A 15 -6.37 -17.46 -12.84
N ASP A 16 -7.14 -17.15 -11.79
CA ASP A 16 -6.79 -16.12 -10.81
C ASP A 16 -5.53 -16.49 -10.02
N LYS A 17 -5.38 -17.76 -9.63
CA LYS A 17 -4.15 -18.28 -9.02
C LYS A 17 -2.93 -18.05 -9.91
N VAL A 18 -3.01 -18.43 -11.19
CA VAL A 18 -1.92 -18.27 -12.16
C VAL A 18 -1.55 -16.79 -12.33
N LYS A 19 -2.55 -15.90 -12.44
CA LYS A 19 -2.32 -14.45 -12.53
C LYS A 19 -1.67 -13.91 -11.27
N LYS A 20 -2.12 -14.33 -10.08
CA LYS A 20 -1.55 -13.92 -8.80
C LYS A 20 -0.08 -14.36 -8.69
N GLU A 21 0.22 -15.62 -9.01
CA GLU A 21 1.59 -16.14 -8.98
C GLU A 21 2.50 -15.38 -9.94
N LYS A 22 2.01 -15.09 -11.15
CA LYS A 22 2.75 -14.27 -12.12
C LYS A 22 3.02 -12.86 -11.59
N LEU A 23 2.02 -12.21 -10.99
CA LEU A 23 2.18 -10.89 -10.38
C LEU A 23 3.19 -10.91 -9.22
N ARG A 24 3.08 -11.91 -8.33
CA ARG A 24 3.99 -12.09 -7.19
C ARG A 24 5.43 -12.28 -7.66
N GLY A 25 5.66 -13.20 -8.61
CA GLY A 25 6.99 -13.45 -9.16
C GLY A 25 7.58 -12.24 -9.90
N ASN A 26 6.75 -11.41 -10.54
CA ASN A 26 7.21 -10.15 -11.14
C ASN A 26 7.63 -9.13 -10.08
N LEU A 27 6.85 -8.99 -9.00
CA LEU A 27 7.19 -8.09 -7.89
C LEU A 27 8.49 -8.54 -7.20
N GLU A 28 8.64 -9.84 -6.92
CA GLU A 28 9.87 -10.40 -6.35
C GLU A 28 11.08 -10.05 -7.22
N LYS A 29 11.00 -10.28 -8.54
CA LYS A 29 12.09 -9.92 -9.47
C LYS A 29 12.42 -8.42 -9.48
N ILE A 30 11.42 -7.55 -9.37
CA ILE A 30 11.64 -6.10 -9.29
C ILE A 30 12.37 -5.74 -8.01
N PHE A 31 11.92 -6.25 -6.86
CA PHE A 31 12.51 -5.94 -5.57
C PHE A 31 13.90 -6.56 -5.38
N GLU A 32 14.17 -7.73 -5.95
CA GLU A 32 15.53 -8.30 -5.98
C GLU A 32 16.49 -7.43 -6.78
N LYS A 33 16.04 -6.86 -7.91
CA LYS A 33 16.85 -5.88 -8.66
C LYS A 33 17.09 -4.61 -7.85
N ILE A 34 16.07 -4.10 -7.16
CA ILE A 34 16.21 -2.91 -6.29
C ILE A 34 17.25 -3.19 -5.20
N LYS A 35 17.13 -4.33 -4.52
CA LYS A 35 18.05 -4.76 -3.47
C LYS A 35 19.48 -4.88 -3.98
N THR A 36 19.70 -5.64 -5.06
CA THR A 36 21.06 -5.89 -5.60
C THR A 36 21.70 -4.67 -6.26
N SER A 37 20.91 -3.69 -6.71
CA SER A 37 21.43 -2.43 -7.25
C SER A 37 21.98 -1.47 -6.18
N ASN A 38 21.74 -1.75 -4.91
CA ASN A 38 22.15 -0.90 -3.80
C ASN A 38 22.94 -1.71 -2.78
N SER A 39 24.28 -1.59 -2.81
CA SER A 39 25.20 -2.37 -1.96
C SER A 39 24.97 -2.21 -0.46
N ASN A 40 24.25 -1.17 -0.03
CA ASN A 40 23.90 -0.95 1.38
C ASN A 40 22.69 -1.78 1.83
N MET A 41 22.04 -2.54 0.94
CA MET A 41 20.85 -3.34 1.22
C MET A 41 21.13 -4.84 1.33
N ASP A 42 22.40 -5.27 1.25
CA ASP A 42 22.78 -6.69 1.28
C ASP A 42 22.36 -7.39 2.58
N THR A 43 22.31 -6.66 3.69
CA THR A 43 21.90 -7.16 5.00
C THR A 43 20.38 -7.22 5.18
N LEU A 44 19.59 -6.61 4.30
CA LEU A 44 18.13 -6.57 4.40
C LEU A 44 17.49 -7.79 3.72
N SER A 45 16.46 -8.36 4.34
CA SER A 45 15.62 -9.35 3.67
C SER A 45 14.78 -8.70 2.56
N LEU A 46 14.33 -9.49 1.58
CA LEU A 46 13.47 -8.96 0.50
C LEU A 46 12.17 -8.37 1.08
N GLU A 47 11.61 -8.99 2.12
CA GLU A 47 10.42 -8.52 2.82
C GLU A 47 10.66 -7.15 3.46
N GLN A 48 11.82 -6.94 4.11
CA GLN A 48 12.17 -5.64 4.70
C GLN A 48 12.29 -4.55 3.63
N VAL A 49 12.92 -4.85 2.49
CA VAL A 49 13.02 -3.91 1.36
C VAL A 49 11.63 -3.51 0.86
N ARG A 50 10.71 -4.46 0.75
CA ARG A 50 9.33 -4.20 0.31
C ARG A 50 8.53 -3.36 1.31
N GLU A 51 8.72 -3.58 2.61
CA GLU A 51 8.12 -2.76 3.67
C GLU A 51 8.65 -1.32 3.65
N TYR A 52 9.97 -1.15 3.54
CA TYR A 52 10.57 0.18 3.47
C TYR A 52 10.18 0.93 2.22
N TRP A 53 10.12 0.24 1.07
CA TRP A 53 9.63 0.83 -0.16
C TRP A 53 8.19 1.32 0.01
N TRP A 54 7.30 0.51 0.60
CA TRP A 54 5.93 0.95 0.85
C TRP A 54 5.87 2.16 1.79
N ALA A 55 6.60 2.13 2.90
CA ALA A 55 6.63 3.24 3.86
C ALA A 55 7.10 4.56 3.22
N LEU A 56 8.09 4.51 2.33
CA LEU A 56 8.63 5.68 1.63
C LEU A 56 7.71 6.21 0.51
N ASN A 57 6.95 5.34 -0.16
CA ASN A 57 6.21 5.70 -1.38
C ASN A 57 4.69 5.74 -1.19
N ARG A 58 4.15 5.44 0.01
CA ARG A 58 2.69 5.37 0.24
C ARG A 58 1.97 6.69 -0.02
N GLU A 59 2.63 7.83 0.18
CA GLU A 59 2.07 9.16 -0.11
C GLU A 59 1.84 9.34 -1.62
N ASP A 60 2.84 9.01 -2.44
CA ASP A 60 2.72 9.06 -3.90
C ASP A 60 1.67 8.08 -4.43
N VAL A 61 1.62 6.87 -3.86
CA VAL A 61 0.59 5.89 -4.19
C VAL A 61 -0.81 6.40 -3.84
N TRP A 62 -0.97 7.05 -2.69
CA TRP A 62 -2.24 7.65 -2.28
C TRP A 62 -2.64 8.80 -3.20
N LYS A 63 -1.69 9.66 -3.58
CA LYS A 63 -1.93 10.74 -4.54
C LYS A 63 -2.40 10.19 -5.88
N ALA A 64 -1.74 9.15 -6.39
CA ALA A 64 -2.16 8.48 -7.62
C ALA A 64 -3.57 7.84 -7.49
N LEU A 65 -3.87 7.19 -6.36
CA LEU A 65 -5.17 6.55 -6.09
C LEU A 65 -6.32 7.57 -6.07
N THR A 66 -6.09 8.75 -5.51
CA THR A 66 -7.10 9.79 -5.30
C THR A 66 -7.19 10.81 -6.42
N CYS A 67 -6.39 10.66 -7.48
CA CYS A 67 -6.29 11.61 -8.60
C CYS A 67 -7.66 11.94 -9.25
N PHE A 68 -8.54 10.94 -9.36
CA PHE A 68 -9.85 11.07 -9.98
C PHE A 68 -11.03 11.23 -9.01
N ALA A 69 -10.77 11.44 -7.72
CA ALA A 69 -11.84 11.79 -6.79
C ALA A 69 -12.50 13.12 -7.22
N ASP A 70 -13.83 13.17 -7.15
CA ASP A 70 -14.67 14.25 -7.67
C ASP A 70 -14.55 15.56 -6.87
N GLY A 71 -13.97 15.50 -5.67
CA GLY A 71 -13.69 16.64 -4.80
C GLY A 71 -14.74 16.88 -3.73
N SER A 72 -15.87 16.18 -3.79
CA SER A 72 -16.84 16.11 -2.70
C SER A 72 -16.55 14.98 -1.71
N GLU A 73 -15.66 14.05 -2.06
CA GLU A 73 -15.30 12.95 -1.18
C GLU A 73 -14.20 13.36 -0.18
N GLU A 74 -14.46 13.03 1.07
CA GLU A 74 -13.56 13.23 2.19
C GLU A 74 -13.39 11.91 2.95
N TYR A 75 -12.19 11.66 3.47
CA TYR A 75 -11.93 10.57 4.40
C TYR A 75 -12.06 11.12 5.82
N PHE A 76 -12.70 10.38 6.73
CA PHE A 76 -12.77 10.79 8.13
C PHE A 76 -12.26 9.73 9.09
N ILE A 77 -11.64 10.19 10.18
CA ILE A 77 -11.27 9.39 11.33
C ILE A 77 -11.94 9.94 12.58
N GLN A 78 -12.28 9.06 13.52
CA GLN A 78 -12.74 9.49 14.83
C GLN A 78 -11.52 9.79 15.71
N SER A 79 -11.45 11.02 16.21
CA SER A 79 -10.47 11.40 17.22
C SER A 79 -10.81 10.82 18.58
N GLU A 80 -9.83 10.78 19.47
CA GLU A 80 -10.00 10.38 20.88
C GLU A 80 -11.07 11.20 21.62
N SER A 81 -11.31 12.43 21.17
CA SER A 81 -12.33 13.34 21.72
C SER A 81 -13.75 13.14 21.16
N ASN A 82 -14.01 12.03 20.46
CA ASN A 82 -15.26 11.72 19.76
C ASN A 82 -15.64 12.73 18.65
N LYS A 83 -14.70 13.54 18.19
CA LYS A 83 -14.87 14.42 17.02
C LYS A 83 -14.45 13.69 15.75
N LYS A 84 -15.20 13.89 14.67
CA LYS A 84 -14.81 13.46 13.32
C LYS A 84 -13.78 14.45 12.77
N LEU A 85 -12.62 13.94 12.39
CA LEU A 85 -11.59 14.69 11.69
C LEU A 85 -11.65 14.29 10.21
N PHE A 86 -11.88 15.26 9.34
CA PHE A 86 -11.98 15.05 7.90
C PHE A 86 -10.67 15.40 7.22
N SER A 87 -10.34 14.67 6.16
CA SER A 87 -9.28 15.02 5.23
C SER A 87 -9.69 16.24 4.41
N ASN A 88 -8.73 16.83 3.70
CA ASN A 88 -9.04 17.74 2.60
C ASN A 88 -9.90 17.04 1.52
N SER A 89 -10.45 17.84 0.60
CA SER A 89 -11.20 17.35 -0.57
C SER A 89 -10.40 16.33 -1.38
N LYS A 90 -11.11 15.54 -2.19
CA LYS A 90 -10.53 14.44 -2.98
C LYS A 90 -9.82 13.43 -2.09
N CYS A 91 -10.43 13.05 -0.97
CA CYS A 91 -9.85 12.11 -0.01
C CYS A 91 -8.43 12.49 0.46
N GLY A 92 -8.14 13.79 0.61
CA GLY A 92 -6.83 14.29 1.03
C GLY A 92 -5.76 14.30 -0.07
N HIS A 93 -6.13 14.36 -1.36
CA HIS A 93 -5.21 14.30 -2.50
C HIS A 93 -4.00 15.26 -2.41
N GLU A 94 -4.26 16.51 -1.98
CA GLU A 94 -3.22 17.55 -1.83
C GLU A 94 -2.83 17.79 -0.36
N GLN A 95 -3.16 16.88 0.55
CA GLN A 95 -2.87 17.04 1.97
C GLN A 95 -1.39 16.76 2.31
N GLY A 96 -0.67 16.09 1.42
CA GLY A 96 0.72 15.70 1.62
C GLY A 96 0.87 14.39 2.41
N ASN A 97 0.06 14.15 3.44
CA ASN A 97 0.05 12.90 4.19
C ASN A 97 -1.16 12.02 3.87
N VAL A 98 -0.98 10.70 3.92
CA VAL A 98 -2.07 9.71 3.77
C VAL A 98 -3.01 9.80 5.00
N PRO A 99 -4.32 10.06 4.84
CA PRO A 99 -5.24 10.28 5.96
C PRO A 99 -5.67 8.99 6.67
N THR A 100 -5.18 7.82 6.21
CA THR A 100 -5.51 6.51 6.75
C THR A 100 -4.26 5.72 7.14
N ASN A 101 -4.42 4.80 8.09
CA ASN A 101 -3.41 3.81 8.48
C ASN A 101 -3.89 2.37 8.24
N LEU A 102 -4.94 2.17 7.42
CA LEU A 102 -5.45 0.83 7.11
C LEU A 102 -4.37 -0.07 6.49
N ASP A 103 -3.40 0.49 5.79
CA ASP A 103 -2.24 -0.25 5.27
C ASP A 103 -1.33 -0.81 6.36
N TYR A 104 -1.42 -0.35 7.61
CA TYR A 104 -0.73 -0.90 8.78
C TYR A 104 -1.61 -1.81 9.66
N VAL A 105 -2.90 -1.98 9.31
CA VAL A 105 -3.81 -2.91 9.99
C VAL A 105 -3.72 -4.29 9.31
N PRO A 106 -3.66 -5.43 10.03
CA PRO A 106 -3.67 -6.76 9.41
C PRO A 106 -4.85 -6.99 8.46
N GLN A 107 -4.62 -7.62 7.30
CA GLN A 107 -5.65 -7.79 6.26
C GLN A 107 -6.95 -8.41 6.76
N PHE A 108 -6.84 -9.43 7.62
CA PHE A 108 -8.00 -10.11 8.20
C PHE A 108 -8.95 -9.17 8.97
N LEU A 109 -8.42 -8.11 9.59
CA LEU A 109 -9.25 -7.13 10.32
C LEU A 109 -9.86 -6.06 9.40
N ARG A 110 -9.47 -6.02 8.12
CA ARG A 110 -9.95 -5.05 7.13
C ARG A 110 -10.99 -5.63 6.18
N TRP A 111 -11.14 -6.94 6.14
CA TRP A 111 -12.05 -7.68 5.26
C TRP A 111 -13.31 -8.13 5.98
#